data_AF-A0A399ITU9-F1
#
_entry.id   AF-A0A399ITU9-F1
#
_cell.length_a   1.000
_cell.length_b   1.000
_cell.length_c   1.000
_cell.angle_alpha   90.00
_cell.angle_beta   90.00
_cell.angle_gamma   90.00
#
_symmetry.space_group_name_H-M   'P 1'
#
loop_
_entity.id
_entity.type
_entity.pdbx_description
1 polymer ?
#
loop_
_entity_poly.entity_id
_entity_poly.type
_entity_poly.pdbx_seq_one_letter_code
_entity_poly.pdbx_strand_id
1 'polypeptide(L)'
;MSKFFKNKSILLLLLFFSILSPQRANAAEDSSWIRGVNVPAIWYDSQSYSALDKIKSDGFNTVRLVWQTSGSSSRLNDFLTKCDNLGLKAIVELHDATGGSTTSSLDTCVSYWTQSSISSIMHNHPKAWLNIANEWGPANSTVWRDGYKNAISKIRAAGYTGTIVIDSGGWGQDSSDILNYANDVYNSNTNKNVIFSIHMYGSWNSNSDIDSFLSNCKNKGIPIIVGEFGYNYSNGNNNLGCKVDVAHLISYCKQNKIGFIAWSWSGNDSANSWLDMTNSWTSYTWWGQYVKDNMW
;
A
#
# COMPACT_ATOMS: atom_id res chain seq x y z
N MET A 1 51.22 -40.47 -52.08
CA MET A 1 49.79 -40.75 -51.78
C MET A 1 49.43 -40.10 -50.45
N SER A 2 48.28 -39.44 -50.44
CA SER A 2 47.74 -38.49 -49.45
C SER A 2 47.64 -39.05 -48.04
N LYS A 3 48.23 -38.37 -47.04
CA LYS A 3 47.66 -37.31 -46.15
C LYS A 3 46.66 -37.82 -45.10
N PHE A 4 47.22 -37.87 -43.89
CA PHE A 4 46.64 -37.94 -42.56
C PHE A 4 45.33 -37.18 -42.33
N PHE A 5 44.40 -37.86 -41.67
CA PHE A 5 43.29 -37.28 -40.91
C PHE A 5 43.82 -36.56 -39.65
N LYS A 6 43.38 -35.32 -39.42
CA LYS A 6 43.40 -34.71 -38.08
C LYS A 6 42.10 -33.94 -37.83
N ASN A 7 41.40 -34.41 -36.81
CA ASN A 7 40.32 -33.73 -36.11
C ASN A 7 40.71 -32.31 -35.70
N LYS A 8 39.79 -31.37 -35.88
CA LYS A 8 39.68 -30.19 -35.02
C LYS A 8 38.23 -30.03 -34.59
N SER A 9 37.98 -30.36 -33.32
CA SER A 9 36.75 -30.05 -32.60
C SER A 9 36.59 -28.54 -32.50
N ILE A 10 35.47 -28.01 -32.98
CA ILE A 10 35.05 -26.63 -32.74
C ILE A 10 34.02 -26.70 -31.60
N LEU A 11 34.44 -26.25 -30.42
CA LEU A 11 33.56 -26.06 -29.26
C LEU A 11 32.78 -24.75 -29.49
N LEU A 12 31.51 -24.85 -29.86
CA LEU A 12 30.62 -23.70 -29.99
C LEU A 12 30.10 -23.31 -28.60
N LEU A 13 30.68 -22.27 -28.00
CA LEU A 13 30.20 -21.70 -26.74
C LEU A 13 28.93 -20.88 -27.03
N LEU A 14 27.76 -21.47 -26.81
CA LEU A 14 26.47 -20.78 -26.85
C LEU A 14 26.34 -19.90 -25.60
N LEU A 15 26.76 -18.63 -25.70
CA LEU A 15 26.41 -17.58 -24.77
C LEU A 15 24.92 -17.27 -24.92
N PHE A 16 24.09 -17.87 -24.05
CA PHE A 16 22.72 -17.41 -23.83
C PHE A 16 22.77 -16.06 -23.13
N PHE A 17 22.78 -14.97 -23.91
CA PHE A 17 22.33 -13.68 -23.40
C PHE A 17 20.81 -13.75 -23.29
N SER A 18 20.30 -13.96 -22.08
CA SER A 18 18.92 -13.58 -21.77
C SER A 18 18.85 -12.06 -21.90
N ILE A 19 18.35 -11.58 -23.04
CA ILE A 19 17.86 -10.22 -23.17
C ILE A 19 16.61 -10.17 -22.29
N LEU A 20 16.80 -9.93 -20.99
CA LEU A 20 15.77 -9.36 -20.13
C LEU A 20 15.34 -8.08 -20.84
N SER A 21 14.22 -8.16 -21.54
CA SER A 21 13.58 -6.98 -22.10
C SER A 21 13.38 -6.02 -20.92
N PRO A 22 13.85 -4.76 -20.99
CA PRO A 22 13.57 -3.81 -19.93
C PRO A 22 12.05 -3.72 -19.83
N GLN A 23 11.52 -4.19 -18.69
CA GLN A 23 10.11 -4.06 -18.37
C GLN A 23 9.77 -2.58 -18.53
N ARG A 24 8.92 -2.25 -19.51
CA ARG A 24 8.58 -0.85 -19.79
C ARG A 24 8.09 -0.22 -18.49
N ALA A 25 8.68 0.92 -18.14
CA ALA A 25 8.22 1.76 -17.06
C ALA A 25 6.74 2.10 -17.30
N ASN A 26 5.86 1.55 -16.46
CA ASN A 26 4.46 1.89 -16.47
C ASN A 26 4.22 2.95 -15.40
N ALA A 27 3.43 3.97 -15.73
CA ALA A 27 2.90 4.91 -14.73
C ALA A 27 2.18 4.14 -13.60
N ALA A 28 1.93 4.81 -12.49
CA ALA A 28 1.15 4.25 -11.39
C ALA A 28 -0.11 3.55 -11.91
N GLU A 29 -0.37 2.34 -11.41
CA GLU A 29 -1.59 1.61 -11.73
C GLU A 29 -2.81 2.46 -11.35
N ASP A 30 -3.86 2.40 -12.17
CA ASP A 30 -5.13 3.05 -11.87
C ASP A 30 -5.66 2.54 -10.52
N SER A 31 -6.02 3.44 -9.61
CA SER A 31 -6.56 3.08 -8.30
C SER A 31 -8.08 3.10 -8.24
N SER A 32 -8.76 3.52 -9.31
CA SER A 32 -10.21 3.79 -9.33
C SER A 32 -11.09 2.60 -8.95
N TRP A 33 -10.59 1.39 -9.19
CA TRP A 33 -11.27 0.14 -8.89
C TRP A 33 -11.04 -0.35 -7.46
N ILE A 34 -10.11 0.20 -6.68
CA ILE A 34 -9.79 -0.30 -5.33
C ILE A 34 -10.99 -0.12 -4.40
N ARG A 35 -11.47 -1.24 -3.86
CA ARG A 35 -12.48 -1.37 -2.79
C ARG A 35 -11.90 -2.33 -1.76
N GLY A 36 -11.20 -1.76 -0.78
CA GLY A 36 -10.33 -2.52 0.09
C GLY A 36 -10.66 -2.49 1.57
N VAL A 37 -9.95 -3.34 2.30
CA VAL A 37 -9.94 -3.39 3.76
C VAL A 37 -8.50 -3.59 4.28
N ASN A 38 -8.16 -2.91 5.38
CA ASN A 38 -6.92 -3.13 6.11
C ASN A 38 -7.03 -4.41 6.95
N VAL A 39 -6.00 -5.24 6.94
CA VAL A 39 -5.95 -6.53 7.62
C VAL A 39 -4.70 -6.57 8.50
N PRO A 40 -4.82 -6.74 9.84
CA PRO A 40 -3.69 -6.77 10.76
C PRO A 40 -2.91 -8.09 10.66
N ALA A 41 -2.23 -8.31 9.54
CA ALA A 41 -1.72 -9.62 9.13
C ALA A 41 -0.67 -10.16 10.08
N ILE A 42 0.32 -9.34 10.48
CA ILE A 42 1.36 -9.81 11.38
C ILE A 42 0.92 -9.92 12.85
N TRP A 43 -0.05 -9.10 13.29
CA TRP A 43 -0.52 -9.11 14.69
C TRP A 43 -1.47 -10.26 15.01
N TYR A 44 -2.24 -10.72 14.01
CA TYR A 44 -3.23 -11.79 14.15
C TYR A 44 -3.09 -12.81 13.02
N ASP A 45 -1.90 -13.38 12.88
CA ASP A 45 -1.50 -14.22 11.74
C ASP A 45 -2.58 -15.21 11.27
N SER A 46 -2.94 -16.20 12.09
CA SER A 46 -3.86 -17.27 11.68
C SER A 46 -5.26 -16.76 11.36
N GLN A 47 -5.75 -15.78 12.12
CA GLN A 47 -7.07 -15.21 11.95
C GLN A 47 -7.14 -14.33 10.69
N SER A 48 -6.17 -13.44 10.50
CA SER A 48 -6.02 -12.60 9.31
C SER A 48 -5.87 -13.44 8.05
N TYR A 49 -5.06 -14.49 8.07
CA TYR A 49 -4.88 -15.38 6.93
C TYR A 49 -6.19 -16.10 6.56
N SER A 50 -6.92 -16.58 7.55
CA SER A 50 -8.22 -17.25 7.34
C SER A 50 -9.29 -16.26 6.86
N ALA A 51 -9.27 -15.02 7.34
CA ALA A 51 -10.21 -13.97 6.96
C ALA A 51 -10.16 -13.61 5.47
N LEU A 52 -9.03 -13.81 4.77
CA LEU A 52 -8.89 -13.48 3.35
C LEU A 52 -9.95 -14.17 2.47
N ASP A 53 -10.35 -15.40 2.78
CA ASP A 53 -11.39 -16.12 2.02
C ASP A 53 -12.73 -15.39 2.14
N LYS A 54 -13.08 -15.00 3.36
CA LYS A 54 -14.31 -14.27 3.65
C LYS A 54 -14.28 -12.89 3.00
N ILE A 55 -13.20 -12.13 3.18
CA ILE A 55 -12.99 -10.81 2.56
C ILE A 55 -13.22 -10.89 1.05
N LYS A 56 -12.65 -11.89 0.37
CA LYS A 56 -12.89 -12.10 -1.06
C LYS A 56 -14.35 -12.43 -1.36
N SER A 57 -14.95 -13.35 -0.60
CA SER A 57 -16.35 -13.77 -0.81
C SER A 57 -17.36 -12.65 -0.60
N ASP A 58 -17.03 -11.68 0.26
CA ASP A 58 -17.84 -10.49 0.54
C ASP A 58 -17.68 -9.40 -0.53
N GLY A 59 -16.82 -9.64 -1.53
CA GLY A 59 -16.68 -8.78 -2.69
C GLY A 59 -15.62 -7.69 -2.56
N PHE A 60 -14.77 -7.69 -1.53
CA PHE A 60 -13.59 -6.82 -1.53
C PHE A 60 -12.60 -7.28 -2.61
N ASN A 61 -11.89 -6.35 -3.23
CA ASN A 61 -10.89 -6.67 -4.26
C ASN A 61 -9.45 -6.36 -3.86
N THR A 62 -9.26 -5.63 -2.76
CA THR A 62 -7.94 -5.22 -2.27
C THR A 62 -7.84 -5.49 -0.78
N VAL A 63 -6.68 -5.95 -0.32
CA VAL A 63 -6.33 -6.02 1.10
C VAL A 63 -5.04 -5.24 1.32
N ARG A 64 -5.05 -4.33 2.30
CA ARG A 64 -3.83 -3.71 2.80
C ARG A 64 -3.37 -4.50 4.02
N LEU A 65 -2.27 -5.23 3.86
CA LEU A 65 -1.74 -6.16 4.85
C LEU A 65 -0.76 -5.41 5.75
N VAL A 66 -1.15 -5.20 7.01
CA VAL A 66 -0.28 -4.68 8.06
C VAL A 66 0.82 -5.69 8.32
N TRP A 67 2.06 -5.25 8.11
CA TRP A 67 3.25 -6.06 8.34
C TRP A 67 4.25 -5.31 9.21
N GLN A 68 5.31 -5.99 9.64
CA GLN A 68 6.43 -5.35 10.32
C GLN A 68 7.75 -5.97 9.88
N THR A 69 8.83 -5.24 10.10
CA THR A 69 10.20 -5.64 9.72
C THR A 69 10.68 -6.93 10.41
N SER A 70 10.05 -7.30 11.52
CA SER A 70 10.27 -8.53 12.28
C SER A 70 9.54 -9.76 11.71
N GLY A 71 8.65 -9.57 10.73
CA GLY A 71 7.84 -10.64 10.16
C GLY A 71 8.64 -11.65 9.35
N SER A 72 8.22 -12.92 9.39
CA SER A 72 8.86 -13.97 8.59
C SER A 72 8.64 -13.76 7.09
N SER A 73 9.73 -13.80 6.32
CA SER A 73 9.67 -13.74 4.85
C SER A 73 8.83 -14.87 4.25
N SER A 74 8.96 -16.10 4.78
CA SER A 74 8.14 -17.23 4.32
C SER A 74 6.65 -16.97 4.56
N ARG A 75 6.32 -16.34 5.68
CA ARG A 75 4.94 -16.05 6.03
C ARG A 75 4.35 -14.94 5.16
N LEU A 76 5.13 -13.91 4.86
CA LEU A 76 4.75 -12.90 3.87
C LEU A 76 4.44 -13.55 2.51
N ASN A 77 5.30 -14.47 2.06
CA ASN A 77 5.08 -15.21 0.81
C ASN A 77 3.78 -16.02 0.84
N ASP A 78 3.43 -16.65 1.96
CA ASP A 78 2.15 -17.37 2.10
C ASP A 78 0.95 -16.44 1.95
N PHE A 79 0.96 -15.27 2.60
CA PHE A 79 -0.10 -14.27 2.51
C PHE A 79 -0.28 -13.77 1.07
N LEU A 80 0.82 -13.45 0.40
CA LEU A 80 0.80 -12.98 -0.99
C LEU A 80 0.35 -14.08 -1.96
N THR A 81 0.81 -15.31 -1.77
CA THR A 81 0.34 -16.48 -2.53
C THR A 81 -1.17 -16.68 -2.37
N LYS A 82 -1.69 -16.54 -1.14
CA LYS A 82 -3.14 -16.63 -0.90
C LYS A 82 -3.90 -15.49 -1.59
N CYS A 83 -3.39 -14.26 -1.55
CA CYS A 83 -4.00 -13.13 -2.25
C CYS A 83 -4.04 -13.38 -3.77
N ASP A 84 -2.94 -13.85 -4.37
CA ASP A 84 -2.89 -14.18 -5.79
C ASP A 84 -3.91 -15.26 -6.18
N ASN A 85 -4.02 -16.33 -5.39
CA ASN A 85 -4.98 -17.42 -5.61
C ASN A 85 -6.44 -16.95 -5.50
N LEU A 86 -6.73 -16.04 -4.58
CA LEU A 86 -8.06 -15.46 -4.39
C LEU A 86 -8.37 -14.33 -5.39
N GLY A 87 -7.36 -13.85 -6.14
CA GLY A 87 -7.48 -12.66 -6.96
C GLY A 87 -7.80 -11.42 -6.12
N LEU A 88 -7.15 -11.28 -4.96
CA LEU A 88 -7.11 -10.07 -4.14
C LEU A 88 -5.84 -9.29 -4.48
N LYS A 89 -5.96 -7.98 -4.68
CA LYS A 89 -4.82 -7.08 -4.76
C LYS A 89 -4.23 -6.91 -3.36
N ALA A 90 -3.02 -7.41 -3.14
CA ALA A 90 -2.30 -7.14 -1.90
C ALA A 90 -1.56 -5.80 -1.97
N ILE A 91 -1.71 -4.98 -0.94
CA ILE A 91 -0.84 -3.83 -0.64
C ILE A 91 -0.17 -4.15 0.69
N VAL A 92 1.15 -4.36 0.71
CA VAL A 92 1.85 -4.69 1.96
C VAL A 92 2.49 -3.43 2.51
N GLU A 93 2.25 -3.13 3.78
CA GLU A 93 2.78 -1.96 4.48
C GLU A 93 3.67 -2.38 5.66
N LEU A 94 4.67 -1.57 6.00
CA LEU A 94 5.46 -1.74 7.23
C LEU A 94 5.03 -0.75 8.31
N HIS A 95 4.50 -1.29 9.41
CA HIS A 95 3.87 -0.51 10.46
C HIS A 95 4.88 0.04 11.50
N ASP A 96 6.15 -0.39 11.43
CA ASP A 96 7.21 -0.05 12.40
C ASP A 96 7.50 1.45 12.53
N ALA A 97 7.17 2.24 11.51
CA ALA A 97 7.53 3.66 11.42
C ALA A 97 6.34 4.62 11.67
N THR A 98 5.18 4.09 12.06
CA THR A 98 3.94 4.84 12.32
C THR A 98 4.16 6.01 13.27
N GLY A 99 3.77 7.22 12.85
CA GLY A 99 3.94 8.45 13.62
C GLY A 99 5.39 8.94 13.77
N GLY A 100 6.35 8.22 13.19
CA GLY A 100 7.77 8.57 13.25
C GLY A 100 8.12 9.75 12.34
N SER A 101 9.08 10.56 12.77
CA SER A 101 9.59 11.71 12.00
C SER A 101 11.10 11.68 11.74
N THR A 102 11.80 10.68 12.29
CA THR A 102 13.23 10.47 12.07
C THR A 102 13.46 9.62 10.81
N THR A 103 14.45 9.97 9.99
CA THR A 103 14.76 9.19 8.77
C THR A 103 15.23 7.78 9.08
N SER A 104 15.73 7.52 10.29
CA SER A 104 16.16 6.19 10.71
C SER A 104 15.04 5.14 10.70
N SER A 105 13.81 5.50 11.10
CA SER A 105 12.69 4.54 11.07
C SER A 105 12.26 4.22 9.64
N LEU A 106 12.25 5.21 8.74
CA LEU A 106 12.04 4.99 7.32
C LEU A 106 13.17 4.15 6.70
N ASP A 107 14.43 4.42 7.03
CA ASP A 107 15.57 3.67 6.52
C ASP A 107 15.52 2.20 6.97
N THR A 108 15.00 1.89 8.16
CA THR A 108 14.74 0.50 8.60
C THR A 108 13.72 -0.18 7.68
N CYS A 109 12.62 0.52 7.35
CA CYS A 109 11.60 0.01 6.43
C CYS A 109 12.18 -0.23 5.02
N VAL A 110 12.94 0.72 4.50
CA VAL A 110 13.64 0.59 3.21
C VAL A 110 14.62 -0.58 3.24
N SER A 111 15.36 -0.75 4.34
CA SER A 111 16.30 -1.86 4.49
C SER A 111 15.59 -3.20 4.37
N TYR A 112 14.43 -3.37 5.03
CA TYR A 112 13.59 -4.56 4.89
C TYR A 112 13.20 -4.84 3.43
N TRP A 113 12.67 -3.83 2.73
CA TRP A 113 12.23 -3.98 1.34
C TRP A 113 13.37 -4.34 0.37
N THR A 114 14.58 -3.89 0.67
CA THR A 114 15.77 -4.18 -0.15
C THR A 114 16.49 -5.48 0.20
N GLN A 115 16.06 -6.21 1.25
CA GLN A 115 16.59 -7.53 1.53
C GLN A 115 16.31 -8.47 0.35
N SER A 116 17.29 -9.29 -0.03
CA SER A 116 17.18 -10.17 -1.20
C SER A 116 16.02 -11.15 -1.10
N SER A 117 15.73 -11.66 0.10
CA SER A 117 14.58 -12.54 0.37
C SER A 117 13.24 -11.82 0.13
N ILE A 118 13.08 -10.60 0.63
CA ILE A 118 11.86 -9.80 0.48
C ILE A 118 11.68 -9.32 -0.96
N SER A 119 12.74 -8.81 -1.58
CA SER A 119 12.73 -8.38 -2.98
C SER A 119 12.31 -9.53 -3.91
N SER A 120 12.88 -10.73 -3.70
CA SER A 120 12.52 -11.94 -4.46
C SER A 120 11.05 -12.33 -4.28
N ILE A 121 10.51 -12.25 -3.05
CA ILE A 121 9.08 -12.50 -2.79
C ILE A 121 8.21 -11.49 -3.57
N MET A 122 8.51 -10.19 -3.48
CA MET A 122 7.75 -9.16 -4.20
C MET A 122 7.85 -9.32 -5.72
N HIS A 123 8.97 -9.82 -6.26
CA HIS A 123 9.10 -10.17 -7.68
C HIS A 123 8.24 -11.38 -8.08
N ASN A 124 8.11 -12.38 -7.20
CA ASN A 124 7.27 -13.55 -7.44
C ASN A 124 5.76 -13.22 -7.37
N HIS A 125 5.40 -12.11 -6.72
CA HIS A 125 4.03 -11.60 -6.60
C HIS A 125 3.88 -10.24 -7.31
N PRO A 126 4.03 -10.17 -8.65
CA PRO A 126 4.14 -8.90 -9.38
C PRO A 126 2.87 -8.04 -9.36
N LYS A 127 1.75 -8.58 -8.88
CA LYS A 127 0.51 -7.82 -8.66
C LYS A 127 0.50 -7.10 -7.31
N ALA A 128 1.32 -7.49 -6.34
CA ALA A 128 1.35 -6.85 -5.04
C ALA A 128 1.92 -5.43 -5.13
N TRP A 129 1.40 -4.53 -4.32
CA TRP A 129 1.99 -3.21 -4.10
C TRP A 129 2.77 -3.18 -2.80
N LEU A 130 3.76 -2.30 -2.78
CA LEU A 130 4.62 -2.05 -1.62
C LEU A 130 4.29 -0.66 -1.09
N ASN A 131 3.79 -0.57 0.13
CA ASN A 131 3.62 0.67 0.88
C ASN A 131 4.82 0.81 1.81
N ILE A 132 5.69 1.80 1.57
CA ILE A 132 7.05 1.80 2.14
C ILE A 132 7.02 1.71 3.66
N ALA A 133 6.23 2.57 4.29
CA ALA A 133 6.08 2.69 5.72
C ALA A 133 4.70 3.28 6.01
N ASN A 134 3.99 2.73 6.98
CA ASN A 134 2.75 3.31 7.46
C ASN A 134 3.03 4.67 8.09
N GLU A 135 2.33 5.71 7.62
CA GLU A 135 2.21 7.01 8.29
C GLU A 135 3.53 7.71 8.68
N TRP A 136 4.65 7.39 8.02
CA TRP A 136 5.93 7.99 8.34
C TRP A 136 6.01 9.42 7.79
N GLY A 137 6.52 10.32 8.64
CA GLY A 137 7.07 11.62 8.27
C GLY A 137 6.49 12.77 9.10
N PRO A 138 7.29 13.82 9.34
CA PRO A 138 6.78 15.07 9.91
C PRO A 138 5.83 15.76 8.93
N ALA A 139 4.77 16.39 9.44
CA ALA A 139 3.79 17.11 8.62
C ALA A 139 4.38 18.36 7.94
N ASN A 140 3.90 18.64 6.73
CA ASN A 140 4.27 19.75 5.85
C ASN A 140 5.78 19.95 5.73
N SER A 141 6.52 18.87 5.45
CA SER A 141 7.97 18.87 5.61
C SER A 141 8.74 18.46 4.37
N THR A 142 9.78 19.23 4.05
CA THR A 142 10.79 18.80 3.08
C THR A 142 11.54 17.54 3.55
N VAL A 143 11.53 17.22 4.85
CA VAL A 143 12.07 15.95 5.38
C VAL A 143 11.25 14.76 4.88
N TRP A 144 9.91 14.86 4.89
CA TRP A 144 9.02 13.84 4.30
C TRP A 144 9.35 13.67 2.81
N ARG A 145 9.42 14.78 2.07
CA ARG A 145 9.75 14.78 0.63
C ARG A 145 11.08 14.09 0.34
N ASP A 146 12.14 14.55 0.98
CA ASP A 146 13.50 14.11 0.68
C ASP A 146 13.75 12.67 1.18
N GLY A 147 13.11 12.28 2.30
CA GLY A 147 13.05 10.91 2.77
C GLY A 147 12.46 9.95 1.75
N TYR A 148 11.28 10.27 1.20
CA TYR A 148 10.64 9.41 0.21
C TYR A 148 11.36 9.39 -1.14
N LYS A 149 11.94 10.51 -1.60
CA LYS A 149 12.81 10.51 -2.80
C LYS A 149 13.96 9.52 -2.65
N ASN A 150 14.62 9.52 -1.49
CA ASN A 150 15.72 8.60 -1.19
C ASN A 150 15.23 7.14 -1.06
N ALA A 151 14.12 6.90 -0.35
CA ALA A 151 13.54 5.58 -0.17
C ALA A 151 13.17 4.92 -1.50
N ILE A 152 12.48 5.65 -2.38
CA ILE A 152 12.12 5.17 -3.72
C ILE A 152 13.39 4.82 -4.51
N SER A 153 14.39 5.71 -4.52
CA SER A 153 15.65 5.48 -5.23
C SER A 153 16.32 4.16 -4.80
N LYS A 154 16.43 3.92 -3.48
CA LYS A 154 16.99 2.69 -2.93
C LYS A 154 16.19 1.44 -3.30
N ILE A 155 14.86 1.49 -3.18
CA ILE A 155 13.97 0.37 -3.53
C ILE A 155 14.04 0.03 -5.02
N ARG A 156 14.08 1.05 -5.89
CA ARG A 156 14.25 0.87 -7.34
C ARG A 156 15.64 0.33 -7.69
N ALA A 157 16.69 0.80 -7.02
CA ALA A 157 18.05 0.28 -7.20
C ALA A 157 18.19 -1.20 -6.78
N ALA A 158 17.39 -1.64 -5.81
CA ALA A 158 17.27 -3.05 -5.42
C ALA A 158 16.42 -3.91 -6.40
N GLY A 159 15.90 -3.31 -7.47
CA GLY A 159 15.24 -4.01 -8.58
C GLY A 159 13.71 -4.10 -8.49
N TYR A 160 13.06 -3.53 -7.48
CA TYR A 160 11.59 -3.55 -7.43
C TYR A 160 10.99 -2.65 -8.52
N THR A 161 10.12 -3.19 -9.38
CA THR A 161 9.49 -2.48 -10.50
C THR A 161 7.99 -2.22 -10.32
N GLY A 162 7.35 -2.86 -9.33
CA GLY A 162 5.93 -2.70 -9.03
C GLY A 162 5.55 -1.33 -8.45
N THR A 163 4.26 -1.09 -8.21
CA THR A 163 3.79 0.18 -7.64
C THR A 163 4.27 0.35 -6.21
N ILE A 164 4.68 1.58 -5.89
CA ILE A 164 5.03 2.01 -4.54
C ILE A 164 3.95 2.95 -4.02
N VAL A 165 3.41 2.65 -2.84
CA VAL A 165 2.47 3.50 -2.09
C VAL A 165 3.23 4.33 -1.06
N ILE A 166 2.89 5.61 -0.95
CA ILE A 166 3.52 6.59 -0.06
C ILE A 166 2.45 7.28 0.76
N ASP A 167 2.49 7.07 2.08
CA ASP A 167 1.57 7.74 3.01
C ASP A 167 2.06 9.18 3.26
N SER A 168 1.12 10.10 3.50
CA SER A 168 1.49 11.43 4.01
C SER A 168 2.07 11.33 5.44
N GLY A 169 2.81 12.35 5.85
CA GLY A 169 3.21 12.50 7.25
C GLY A 169 2.03 12.83 8.17
N GLY A 170 2.35 13.12 9.42
CA GLY A 170 1.36 13.53 10.42
C GLY A 170 0.31 12.44 10.68
N TRP A 171 0.77 11.20 10.88
CA TRP A 171 -0.12 10.04 11.09
C TRP A 171 -1.02 9.76 9.88
N GLY A 172 -0.50 9.97 8.66
CA GLY A 172 -1.27 9.81 7.43
C GLY A 172 -2.33 10.87 7.18
N GLN A 173 -2.47 11.89 8.04
CA GLN A 173 -3.55 12.87 7.94
C GLN A 173 -3.13 14.22 7.34
N ASP A 174 -1.83 14.45 7.07
CA ASP A 174 -1.36 15.73 6.54
C ASP A 174 -1.56 15.87 5.02
N SER A 175 -2.53 16.71 4.64
CA SER A 175 -2.76 17.09 3.25
C SER A 175 -1.62 17.92 2.63
N SER A 176 -0.86 18.65 3.46
CA SER A 176 0.14 19.61 2.99
C SER A 176 1.34 18.91 2.35
N ASP A 177 1.80 17.80 2.93
CA ASP A 177 2.86 16.96 2.36
C ASP A 177 2.54 16.57 0.92
N ILE A 178 1.32 16.10 0.68
CA ILE A 178 0.87 15.68 -0.65
C ILE A 178 0.74 16.91 -1.57
N LEU A 179 0.00 17.94 -1.17
CA LEU A 179 -0.30 19.08 -2.04
C LEU A 179 0.95 19.89 -2.43
N ASN A 180 1.95 19.95 -1.54
CA ASN A 180 3.16 20.75 -1.73
C ASN A 180 4.30 19.94 -2.36
N TYR A 181 4.43 18.65 -2.02
CA TYR A 181 5.65 17.89 -2.32
C TYR A 181 5.43 16.59 -3.11
N ALA A 182 4.20 16.10 -3.28
CA ALA A 182 3.95 14.86 -4.03
C ALA A 182 4.51 14.92 -5.46
N ASN A 183 4.41 16.06 -6.14
CA ASN A 183 4.97 16.19 -7.49
C ASN A 183 6.50 16.10 -7.51
N ASP A 184 7.20 16.57 -6.47
CA ASP A 184 8.66 16.41 -6.38
C ASP A 184 9.05 14.94 -6.19
N VAL A 185 8.31 14.23 -5.33
CA VAL A 185 8.51 12.80 -5.05
C VAL A 185 8.16 11.95 -6.28
N TYR A 186 7.02 12.22 -6.92
CA TYR A 186 6.61 11.57 -8.16
C TYR A 186 7.64 11.83 -9.26
N ASN A 187 8.21 13.03 -9.31
CA ASN A 187 9.15 13.41 -10.34
C ASN A 187 10.57 12.85 -10.17
N SER A 188 11.01 12.55 -8.95
CA SER A 188 12.30 11.90 -8.72
C SER A 188 12.34 10.45 -9.19
N ASN A 189 11.19 9.83 -9.43
CA ASN A 189 11.08 8.46 -9.88
C ASN A 189 10.97 8.38 -11.41
N THR A 190 11.96 7.77 -12.08
CA THR A 190 11.99 7.69 -13.55
C THR A 190 10.87 6.83 -14.12
N ASN A 191 10.41 5.81 -13.39
CA ASN A 191 9.35 4.93 -13.88
C ASN A 191 7.93 5.46 -13.61
N LYS A 192 7.79 6.55 -12.83
CA LYS A 192 6.50 7.18 -12.49
C LYS A 192 5.46 6.22 -11.87
N ASN A 193 5.91 5.10 -11.29
CA ASN A 193 5.07 4.06 -10.70
C ASN A 193 4.93 4.25 -9.18
N VAL A 194 4.38 5.40 -8.78
CA VAL A 194 4.17 5.81 -7.37
C VAL A 194 2.76 6.35 -7.22
N ILE A 195 2.08 5.94 -6.14
CA ILE A 195 0.77 6.45 -5.73
C ILE A 195 0.85 6.95 -4.29
N PHE A 196 0.16 8.05 -4.00
CA PHE A 196 0.10 8.64 -2.67
C PHE A 196 -1.12 8.09 -1.90
N SER A 197 -1.02 8.07 -0.57
CA SER A 197 -2.05 7.61 0.33
C SER A 197 -2.34 8.67 1.39
N ILE A 198 -3.62 8.97 1.58
CA ILE A 198 -4.13 9.79 2.69
C ILE A 198 -4.97 8.91 3.62
N HIS A 199 -4.85 9.13 4.92
CA HIS A 199 -5.63 8.46 5.96
C HIS A 199 -6.66 9.45 6.51
N MET A 200 -7.94 9.13 6.41
CA MET A 200 -9.03 10.05 6.74
C MET A 200 -9.71 9.70 8.06
N TYR A 201 -9.26 10.36 9.15
CA TYR A 201 -9.81 10.24 10.50
C TYR A 201 -10.18 11.60 11.10
N GLY A 202 -9.74 11.91 12.33
CA GLY A 202 -10.12 13.10 13.10
C GLY A 202 -9.78 14.44 12.46
N SER A 203 -8.79 14.49 11.57
CA SER A 203 -8.45 15.70 10.80
C SER A 203 -9.38 15.94 9.60
N TRP A 204 -10.24 14.97 9.26
CA TRP A 204 -11.05 14.94 8.04
C TRP A 204 -12.56 14.98 8.34
N ASN A 205 -12.95 15.77 9.34
CA ASN A 205 -14.33 15.88 9.82
C ASN A 205 -15.23 16.80 8.97
N SER A 206 -14.73 17.32 7.85
CA SER A 206 -15.41 18.30 6.99
C SER A 206 -15.48 17.82 5.55
N ASN A 207 -16.71 17.71 5.01
CA ASN A 207 -16.94 17.31 3.62
C ASN A 207 -16.29 18.29 2.63
N SER A 208 -16.27 19.59 2.94
CA SER A 208 -15.60 20.59 2.08
C SER A 208 -14.09 20.37 2.03
N ASP A 209 -13.48 19.93 3.12
CA ASP A 209 -12.03 19.72 3.20
C ASP A 209 -11.64 18.47 2.42
N ILE A 210 -12.43 17.39 2.55
CA ILE A 210 -12.30 16.15 1.74
C ILE A 210 -12.40 16.50 0.25
N ASP A 211 -13.46 17.20 -0.16
CA ASP A 211 -13.71 17.56 -1.56
C ASP A 211 -12.58 18.43 -2.12
N SER A 212 -12.20 19.47 -1.38
CA SER A 212 -11.16 20.42 -1.79
C SER A 212 -9.81 19.73 -1.92
N PHE A 213 -9.43 18.88 -0.97
CA PHE A 213 -8.16 18.16 -1.03
C PHE A 213 -8.09 17.17 -2.20
N LEU A 214 -9.08 16.29 -2.31
CA LEU A 214 -9.08 15.24 -3.34
C LEU A 214 -9.24 15.82 -4.75
N SER A 215 -10.04 16.88 -4.91
CA SER A 215 -10.13 17.60 -6.20
C SER A 215 -8.81 18.30 -6.56
N ASN A 216 -8.13 18.91 -5.59
CA ASN A 216 -6.81 19.51 -5.82
C ASN A 216 -5.76 18.47 -6.22
N CYS A 217 -5.76 17.29 -5.60
CA CYS A 217 -4.87 16.20 -6.01
C CYS A 217 -5.11 15.82 -7.48
N LYS A 218 -6.38 15.64 -7.86
CA LYS A 218 -6.78 15.30 -9.24
C LYS A 218 -6.41 16.40 -10.25
N ASN A 219 -6.67 17.66 -9.92
CA ASN A 219 -6.32 18.81 -10.77
C ASN A 219 -4.81 18.95 -10.95
N LYS A 220 -4.02 18.56 -9.95
CA LYS A 220 -2.56 18.51 -10.01
C LYS A 220 -2.00 17.24 -10.65
N GLY A 221 -2.85 16.28 -11.04
CA GLY A 221 -2.45 15.00 -11.62
C GLY A 221 -1.75 14.06 -10.64
N ILE A 222 -1.97 14.23 -9.33
CA ILE A 222 -1.37 13.40 -8.27
C ILE A 222 -2.17 12.09 -8.17
N PRO A 223 -1.56 10.91 -8.43
CA PRO A 223 -2.23 9.62 -8.21
C PRO A 223 -2.43 9.41 -6.70
N ILE A 224 -3.66 9.15 -6.26
CA ILE A 224 -3.98 9.04 -4.84
C ILE A 224 -4.99 7.92 -4.52
N ILE A 225 -4.86 7.35 -3.32
CA ILE A 225 -5.87 6.53 -2.64
C ILE A 225 -6.18 7.09 -1.26
N VAL A 226 -7.35 6.76 -0.73
CA VAL A 226 -7.64 6.84 0.70
C VAL A 226 -7.24 5.49 1.32
N GLY A 227 -6.00 5.39 1.80
CA GLY A 227 -5.41 4.12 2.26
C GLY A 227 -5.94 3.63 3.61
N GLU A 228 -6.49 4.56 4.39
CA GLU A 228 -7.24 4.27 5.60
C GLU A 228 -8.34 5.31 5.79
N PHE A 229 -9.44 4.91 6.42
CA PHE A 229 -10.45 5.86 6.88
C PHE A 229 -11.31 5.26 7.99
N GLY A 230 -11.80 6.15 8.85
CA GLY A 230 -12.81 5.84 9.86
C GLY A 230 -14.18 6.42 9.49
N TYR A 231 -15.04 6.54 10.50
CA TYR A 231 -16.38 7.11 10.37
C TYR A 231 -16.76 7.90 11.62
N ASN A 232 -17.87 8.63 11.54
CA ASN A 232 -18.47 9.31 12.68
C ASN A 232 -19.05 8.33 13.71
N TYR A 233 -18.20 7.78 14.56
CA TYR A 233 -18.62 6.96 15.69
C TYR A 233 -19.06 7.84 16.86
N SER A 234 -20.29 7.62 17.33
CA SER A 234 -20.84 8.23 18.54
C SER A 234 -20.69 9.77 18.55
N ASN A 235 -20.97 10.42 17.41
CA ASN A 235 -20.82 11.87 17.22
C ASN A 235 -19.40 12.39 17.55
N GLY A 236 -18.37 11.62 17.21
CA GLY A 236 -16.97 11.93 17.50
C GLY A 236 -16.53 11.63 18.92
N ASN A 237 -17.36 10.95 19.72
CA ASN A 237 -16.95 10.45 21.04
C ASN A 237 -16.12 9.17 20.90
N ASN A 238 -14.91 9.34 20.37
CA ASN A 238 -13.87 8.34 20.21
C ASN A 238 -12.50 8.99 20.47
N ASN A 239 -11.47 8.17 20.59
CA ASN A 239 -10.09 8.60 20.87
C ASN A 239 -9.48 9.52 19.82
N LEU A 240 -10.00 9.53 18.58
CA LEU A 240 -9.49 10.34 17.48
C LEU A 240 -10.33 11.61 17.25
N GLY A 241 -11.45 11.80 17.97
CA GLY A 241 -12.41 12.85 17.64
C GLY A 241 -12.99 12.72 16.22
N CYS A 242 -12.98 11.49 15.66
CA CYS A 242 -13.34 11.22 14.28
C CYS A 242 -14.85 11.35 14.05
N LYS A 243 -15.21 12.20 13.10
CA LYS A 243 -16.56 12.54 12.64
C LYS A 243 -16.66 12.46 11.11
N VAL A 244 -15.78 11.69 10.46
CA VAL A 244 -15.79 11.50 9.01
C VAL A 244 -17.18 11.05 8.56
N ASP A 245 -17.79 11.82 7.67
CA ASP A 245 -19.02 11.44 6.98
C ASP A 245 -18.68 10.37 5.93
N VAL A 246 -18.74 9.11 6.35
CA VAL A 246 -18.33 8.01 5.50
C VAL A 246 -19.24 7.80 4.29
N ALA A 247 -20.51 8.24 4.37
CA ALA A 247 -21.42 8.23 3.23
C ALA A 247 -20.93 9.17 2.14
N HIS A 248 -20.58 10.40 2.54
CA HIS A 248 -20.01 11.40 1.65
C HIS A 248 -18.65 10.93 1.09
N LEU A 249 -17.75 10.47 1.95
CA LEU A 249 -16.41 10.03 1.53
C LEU A 249 -16.46 8.90 0.49
N ILE A 250 -17.20 7.81 0.74
CA ILE A 250 -17.31 6.69 -0.20
C ILE A 250 -17.95 7.17 -1.51
N SER A 251 -19.03 7.95 -1.44
CA SER A 251 -19.70 8.50 -2.63
C SER A 251 -18.75 9.37 -3.46
N TYR A 252 -18.02 10.28 -2.81
CA TYR A 252 -17.07 11.17 -3.46
C TYR A 252 -15.93 10.40 -4.13
N CYS A 253 -15.32 9.43 -3.43
CA CYS A 253 -14.26 8.58 -3.97
C CYS A 253 -14.74 7.80 -5.20
N LYS A 254 -15.93 7.20 -5.17
CA LYS A 254 -16.52 6.49 -6.31
C LYS A 254 -16.75 7.41 -7.50
N GLN A 255 -17.41 8.55 -7.29
CA GLN A 255 -17.67 9.54 -8.36
C GLN A 255 -16.38 10.07 -8.98
N ASN A 256 -15.34 10.23 -8.16
CA ASN A 256 -14.08 10.82 -8.60
C ASN A 256 -13.02 9.80 -9.02
N LYS A 257 -13.34 8.50 -9.02
CA LYS A 257 -12.45 7.40 -9.40
C LYS A 257 -11.21 7.31 -8.52
N ILE A 258 -11.39 7.41 -7.21
CA ILE A 258 -10.34 7.31 -6.19
C ILE A 258 -10.55 6.01 -5.41
N GLY A 259 -9.50 5.21 -5.32
CA GLY A 259 -9.50 3.99 -4.51
C GLY A 259 -9.57 4.27 -3.01
N PHE A 260 -10.25 3.40 -2.25
CA PHE A 260 -10.35 3.53 -0.79
C PHE A 260 -10.28 2.19 -0.08
N ILE A 261 -9.71 2.19 1.12
CA ILE A 261 -9.43 1.00 1.92
C ILE A 261 -9.83 1.27 3.37
N ALA A 262 -10.87 0.58 3.86
CA ALA A 262 -11.42 0.82 5.19
C ALA A 262 -10.49 0.28 6.28
N TRP A 263 -10.40 0.98 7.42
CA TRP A 263 -9.74 0.47 8.62
C TRP A 263 -10.78 -0.03 9.64
N SER A 264 -10.71 -1.25 10.14
CA SER A 264 -9.97 -2.42 9.63
C SER A 264 -10.78 -3.69 9.87
N TRP A 265 -10.34 -4.83 9.33
CA TRP A 265 -11.16 -6.06 9.36
C TRP A 265 -11.59 -6.48 10.77
N SER A 266 -10.66 -6.51 11.73
CA SER A 266 -10.90 -6.86 13.14
C SER A 266 -9.63 -6.59 13.96
N GLY A 267 -9.70 -6.67 15.29
CA GLY A 267 -8.53 -6.79 16.16
C GLY A 267 -7.91 -5.46 16.60
N ASN A 268 -8.63 -4.35 16.45
CA ASN A 268 -8.23 -3.10 17.08
C ASN A 268 -8.20 -3.23 18.62
N ASP A 269 -7.37 -2.41 19.26
CA ASP A 269 -7.37 -2.31 20.72
C ASP A 269 -8.69 -1.71 21.25
N SER A 270 -8.85 -1.67 22.57
CA SER A 270 -10.10 -1.19 23.19
C SER A 270 -10.45 0.25 22.78
N ALA A 271 -9.46 1.13 22.65
CA ALA A 271 -9.64 2.52 22.27
C ALA A 271 -10.11 2.68 20.81
N ASN A 272 -9.66 1.80 19.92
CA ASN A 272 -9.95 1.83 18.49
C ASN A 272 -10.97 0.77 18.04
N SER A 273 -11.52 -0.04 18.95
CA SER A 273 -12.47 -1.13 18.65
C SER A 273 -13.72 -0.70 17.89
N TRP A 274 -14.06 0.59 17.93
CA TRP A 274 -15.13 1.16 17.11
C TRP A 274 -14.85 1.09 15.60
N LEU A 275 -13.59 0.89 15.19
CA LEU A 275 -13.13 0.69 13.81
C LEU A 275 -13.10 -0.79 13.38
N ASP A 276 -13.41 -1.75 14.26
CA ASP A 276 -13.50 -3.15 13.85
C ASP A 276 -14.68 -3.32 12.90
N MET A 277 -14.42 -3.79 11.68
CA MET A 277 -15.46 -4.14 10.71
C MET A 277 -16.15 -5.45 11.07
N THR A 278 -15.46 -6.35 11.76
CA THR A 278 -16.01 -7.62 12.23
C THR A 278 -15.73 -7.88 13.70
N ASN A 279 -16.74 -8.40 14.39
CA ASN A 279 -16.60 -9.06 15.69
C ASN A 279 -16.11 -10.49 15.47
N SER A 280 -15.06 -10.89 16.19
CA SER A 280 -14.52 -12.24 16.13
C SER A 280 -14.23 -12.71 14.69
N TRP A 281 -13.68 -11.82 13.86
CA TRP A 281 -13.22 -12.10 12.48
C TRP A 281 -14.28 -12.51 11.46
N THR A 282 -15.56 -12.54 11.86
CA THR A 282 -16.63 -13.20 11.09
C THR A 282 -17.90 -12.37 11.01
N SER A 283 -18.47 -11.98 12.15
CA SER A 283 -19.75 -11.26 12.18
C SER A 283 -19.54 -9.76 11.99
N TYR A 284 -20.25 -9.13 11.05
CA TYR A 284 -20.11 -7.70 10.83
C TYR A 284 -20.54 -6.87 12.05
N THR A 285 -19.77 -5.83 12.35
CA THR A 285 -20.25 -4.67 13.10
C THR A 285 -21.09 -3.79 12.18
N TRP A 286 -21.75 -2.75 12.72
CA TRP A 286 -22.40 -1.74 11.87
C TRP A 286 -21.42 -1.15 10.86
N TRP A 287 -20.19 -0.86 11.31
CA TRP A 287 -19.15 -0.28 10.48
C TRP A 287 -18.81 -1.16 9.27
N GLY A 288 -18.50 -2.43 9.52
CA GLY A 288 -18.14 -3.34 8.43
C GLY A 288 -19.29 -3.64 7.48
N GLN A 289 -20.51 -3.77 7.99
CA GLN A 289 -21.70 -3.93 7.17
C GLN A 289 -21.92 -2.71 6.26
N TYR A 290 -21.76 -1.50 6.81
CA TYR A 290 -21.92 -0.26 6.06
C TYR A 290 -20.93 -0.17 4.89
N VAL A 291 -19.63 -0.42 5.14
CA VAL A 291 -18.62 -0.41 4.07
C VAL A 291 -18.94 -1.44 3.00
N LYS A 292 -19.25 -2.68 3.40
CA LYS A 292 -19.57 -3.76 2.46
C LYS A 292 -20.75 -3.43 1.55
N ASP A 293 -21.81 -2.86 2.10
CA ASP A 293 -23.03 -2.59 1.34
C ASP A 293 -22.91 -1.37 0.41
N ASN A 294 -21.94 -0.49 0.63
CA ASN A 294 -21.82 0.79 -0.10
C ASN A 294 -20.56 0.90 -0.98
N MET A 295 -19.61 -0.02 -0.87
CA MET A 295 -18.33 0.07 -1.60
C MET A 295 -18.47 0.02 -3.13
N TRP A 296 -19.50 -0.64 -3.67
CA TRP A 296 -19.69 -0.84 -5.12
C TRP A 296 -20.59 0.20 -5.77
#